data_AF-A0A920B8F7-F1
#
_entry.id   AF-A0A920B8F7-F1
#
_cell.length_a   1.000
_cell.length_b   1.000
_cell.length_c   1.000
_cell.angle_alpha   90.00
_cell.angle_beta   90.00
_cell.angle_gamma   90.00
#
_symmetry.space_group_name_H-M   'P 1'
#
loop_
_entity.id
_entity.type
_entity.pdbx_description
1 polymer ?
#
loop_
_entity_poly.entity_id
_entity_poly.type
_entity_poly.pdbx_seq_one_letter_code
_entity_poly.pdbx_strand_id
1 'polypeptide(L)' 'MPKNKLNFNTLPDQNGRFGDYGGMFVSETLVPALNDLNDKYKKIKNNSSFKREVKIY' A
#
# COMPACT_ATOMS: atom_id res chain seq x y z
N MET A 1 -7.65 -23.88 15.14
CA MET A 1 -6.61 -22.99 14.58
C MET A 1 -6.38 -21.85 15.56
N PRO A 2 -5.16 -21.63 16.08
CA PRO A 2 -4.91 -20.50 16.97
C PRO A 2 -5.09 -19.20 16.18
N LYS A 3 -5.93 -18.29 16.68
CA LYS A 3 -6.12 -16.96 16.11
C LYS A 3 -4.86 -16.14 16.43
N ASN A 4 -3.85 -16.21 15.57
CA ASN A 4 -2.69 -15.34 15.67
C ASN A 4 -3.17 -13.88 15.57
N LYS A 5 -2.95 -13.11 16.64
CA LYS A 5 -3.33 -11.71 16.73
C LYS A 5 -2.51 -10.92 15.70
N LEU A 6 -3.15 -10.43 14.64
CA LEU A 6 -2.48 -9.61 13.62
C LEU A 6 -1.87 -8.36 14.29
N ASN A 7 -0.60 -8.08 14.01
CA ASN A 7 0.04 -6.84 14.42
C ASN A 7 -0.23 -5.76 13.36
N PHE A 8 -1.19 -4.89 13.62
CA PHE A 8 -1.59 -3.83 12.69
C PHE A 8 -0.48 -2.82 12.40
N ASN A 9 0.55 -2.72 13.25
CA ASN A 9 1.66 -1.79 13.03
C ASN A 9 2.64 -2.26 11.94
N THR A 10 2.58 -3.54 11.57
CA THR A 10 3.48 -4.14 10.55
C THR A 10 2.74 -4.51 9.27
N LEU A 11 1.49 -4.05 9.12
CA LEU A 11 0.67 -4.27 7.93
C LEU A 11 0.64 -3.01 7.03
N PRO A 12 0.40 -3.17 5.73
CA PRO A 12 0.43 -4.45 4.99
C PRO A 12 1.85 -5.04 4.92
N ASP A 13 1.94 -6.32 4.55
CA ASP A 13 3.22 -6.91 4.18
C ASP A 13 3.77 -6.33 2.86
N GLN A 14 4.98 -6.75 2.47
CA GLN A 14 5.64 -6.28 1.25
C GLN A 14 4.85 -6.54 -0.05
N ASN A 15 3.94 -7.52 -0.03
CA ASN A 15 3.09 -7.87 -1.17
C ASN A 15 1.73 -7.16 -1.10
N GLY A 16 1.51 -6.27 -0.13
CA GLY A 16 0.25 -5.57 0.05
C GLY A 16 -0.83 -6.40 0.75
N ARG A 17 -0.47 -7.48 1.46
CA ARG A 17 -1.43 -8.32 2.18
C ARG A 17 -1.62 -7.87 3.64
N PHE A 18 -2.86 -7.96 4.10
CA PHE A 18 -3.30 -7.79 5.48
C PHE A 18 -3.71 -9.16 6.03
N GLY A 19 -2.72 -9.96 6.45
CA GLY A 19 -2.95 -11.38 6.74
C GLY A 19 -3.35 -12.13 5.47
N ASP A 20 -4.50 -12.80 5.50
CA ASP A 20 -4.99 -13.60 4.35
C ASP A 20 -5.60 -12.75 3.22
N TYR A 21 -5.80 -11.45 3.45
CA TYR A 21 -6.52 -10.56 2.54
C TYR A 21 -5.60 -9.55 1.83
N GLY A 22 -6.07 -8.98 0.73
CA GLY A 22 -5.32 -7.97 -0.04
C GLY A 22 -4.38 -8.60 -1.07
N GLY A 23 -3.23 -8.00 -1.28
CA GLY A 23 -2.36 -8.33 -2.41
C GLY A 23 -2.81 -7.67 -3.72
N MET A 24 -2.22 -8.09 -4.82
CA MET A 24 -2.46 -7.52 -6.15
C MET A 24 -2.99 -8.60 -7.10
N PHE A 25 -4.31 -8.61 -7.30
CA PHE A 25 -5.02 -9.49 -8.25
C PHE A 25 -5.53 -8.67 -9.43
N VAL A 26 -4.65 -8.42 -10.39
CA VAL A 26 -4.88 -7.54 -11.55
C VAL A 26 -4.34 -8.19 -12.82
N SER A 27 -4.70 -7.66 -13.99
CA SER A 27 -4.10 -8.11 -15.25
C SER A 27 -2.60 -7.78 -15.30
N GLU A 28 -1.82 -8.63 -15.97
CA GLU A 28 -0.38 -8.41 -16.16
C GLU A 28 -0.08 -7.04 -16.77
N THR A 29 -0.94 -6.60 -17.69
CA THR A 29 -0.85 -5.28 -18.35
C THR A 29 -0.93 -4.10 -17.38
N LEU A 30 -1.51 -4.26 -16.19
CA LEU A 30 -1.62 -3.21 -15.18
C LEU A 30 -0.46 -3.20 -14.19
N VAL A 31 0.30 -4.30 -14.10
CA VAL A 31 1.40 -4.43 -13.13
C VAL A 31 2.43 -3.30 -13.26
N PRO A 32 2.92 -2.90 -14.46
CA PRO A 32 3.91 -1.83 -14.58
C PRO A 32 3.39 -0.48 -14.05
N ALA A 33 2.14 -0.13 -14.34
CA ALA A 33 1.54 1.12 -13.91
C ALA A 33 1.36 1.18 -12.39
N LEU A 34 0.95 0.07 -11.78
CA LEU A 34 0.78 -0.03 -10.32
C LEU A 34 2.13 0.02 -9.58
N ASN A 35 3.17 -0.58 -10.15
CA ASN A 35 4.52 -0.49 -9.61
C ASN A 35 5.04 0.94 -9.65
N ASP A 36 4.93 1.64 -10.79
CA ASP A 36 5.34 3.05 -10.92
C ASP A 36 4.57 3.95 -9.95
N LEU A 37 3.25 3.73 -9.81
CA LEU A 37 2.44 4.44 -8.83
C LEU A 37 2.93 4.21 -7.40
N ASN A 38 3.18 2.96 -7.01
CA ASN A 38 3.67 2.60 -5.67
C ASN A 38 5.03 3.27 -5.40
N ASP A 39 5.93 3.28 -6.37
CA ASP A 39 7.26 3.87 -6.23
C ASP A 39 7.20 5.39 -6.10
N LYS A 40 6.38 6.05 -6.92
CA LYS A 40 6.14 7.50 -6.81
C LYS A 40 5.49 7.84 -5.47
N TYR A 41 4.48 7.08 -5.06
CA TYR A 41 3.81 7.26 -3.77
C TYR A 41 4.79 7.12 -2.60
N LYS A 42 5.64 6.08 -2.58
CA LYS A 42 6.66 5.88 -1.53
C LYS A 42 7.59 7.09 -1.38
N LYS A 43 7.93 7.76 -2.49
CA LYS A 43 8.77 8.97 -2.49
C LYS A 43 8.05 10.18 -1.90
N ILE A 44 6.76 10.35 -2.18
CA ILE A 44 6.02 11.57 -1.83
C ILE A 44 5.14 11.44 -0.58
N LYS A 45 4.85 10.24 -0.10
CA LYS A 45 3.88 10.01 1.02
C LYS A 45 4.22 10.78 2.29
N ASN A 46 5.48 11.11 2.52
CA ASN A 46 5.96 11.85 3.69
C ASN A 46 6.19 13.34 3.42
N ASN A 47 5.99 13.80 2.18
CA ASN A 47 6.15 15.21 1.80
C ASN A 47 5.04 16.06 2.43
N SER A 48 5.42 17.14 3.11
CA SER A 48 4.50 18.03 3.84
C SER A 48 3.59 18.85 2.93
N SER A 49 4.07 19.26 1.74
CA SER A 49 3.26 19.96 0.75
C SER A 49 2.22 19.04 0.15
N PHE A 50 2.61 17.81 -0.22
CA PHE A 50 1.69 16.80 -0.74
C PHE A 50 0.60 16.45 0.28
N LYS A 51 0.98 16.22 1.55
CA LYS A 51 -0.01 15.98 2.62
C LYS A 51 -0.97 17.16 2.82
N ARG A 52 -0.48 18.39 2.70
CA ARG A 52 -1.31 19.60 2.84
C ARG A 52 -2.32 19.68 1.71
N GLU A 53 -1.91 19.45 0.47
CA GLU A 53 -2.78 19.43 -0.69
C GLU A 53 -3.88 18.37 -0.57
N VAL A 54 -3.51 17.13 -0.22
CA VAL A 54 -4.47 16.02 -0.09
C VAL A 54 -5.44 16.23 1.07
N LYS A 55 -5.00 16.77 2.21
CA LYS A 55 -5.86 17.01 3.38
C LYS A 55 -6.98 18.02 3.11
N ILE A 56 -6.82 18.86 2.08
CA ILE A 56 -7.80 19.89 1.72
C ILE A 56 -9.00 19.30 0.96
N TYR A 57 -8.95 18.02 0.54
CA TYR A 57 -10.05 17.26 -0.06
C TYR A 57 -10.72 16.33 0.96
#